data_AF-A0A0F0LQG2-F1
#
_entry.id   AF-A0A0F0LQG2-F1
#
_cell.length_a   1.000
_cell.length_b   1.000
_cell.length_c   1.000
_cell.angle_alpha   90.00
_cell.angle_beta   90.00
_cell.angle_gamma   90.00
#
_symmetry.space_group_name_H-M   'P 1'
#
loop_
_entity.id
_entity.type
_entity.pdbx_description
1 polymer ?
#
loop_
_entity_poly.entity_id
_entity_poly.type
_entity_poly.pdbx_seq_one_letter_code
_entity_poly.pdbx_strand_id
1 'polypeptide(L)'
;MSVRCQTPAASAIMGVMYAIEATDPDGQPLDWSKSVGLNIGIGVAPEIHAVVYMGDRDDDYLPAVHIRLLFRFSEGRYIPTFVGYEAPDVDGTDLRSVRVNEMVQLVASHGIFVKLDRDDPPGSLAHAYGSEGMPSFTHGNLAKTVKDEGPNGRVLKHVVFTYQLAQVASQPPVKAVQKAFGLTERTAARWIAKAKQAGLMVRPSVPGWEHLAESSDFIRERVDRGEGLIRRFNPDEHQGADFGEHQAED
;
A
#
# COMPACT_ATOMS: atom_id res chain seq x y z
N MET A 1 8.02 -29.96 -8.58
CA MET A 1 6.92 -28.99 -8.71
C MET A 1 7.50 -27.75 -9.36
N SER A 2 7.05 -27.40 -10.58
CA SER A 2 7.51 -26.18 -11.27
C SER A 2 6.77 -24.99 -10.69
N VAL A 3 7.43 -24.17 -9.88
CA VAL A 3 6.91 -22.87 -9.45
C VAL A 3 6.81 -22.01 -10.71
N ARG A 4 5.58 -21.68 -11.13
CA ARG A 4 5.39 -20.67 -12.19
C ARG A 4 5.74 -19.32 -11.56
N CYS A 5 6.93 -18.80 -11.83
CA CYS A 5 7.24 -17.40 -11.58
C CYS A 5 6.19 -16.56 -12.31
N GLN A 6 5.32 -15.90 -11.54
CA GLN A 6 4.49 -14.84 -12.09
C GLN A 6 5.41 -13.72 -12.55
N THR A 7 5.17 -13.20 -13.75
CA THR A 7 5.94 -12.04 -14.24
C THR A 7 5.73 -10.88 -13.27
N PRO A 8 6.79 -10.34 -12.63
CA PRO A 8 6.65 -9.20 -11.73
C PRO A 8 6.03 -8.02 -12.48
N ALA A 9 5.18 -7.27 -11.79
CA ALA A 9 4.60 -6.06 -12.33
C ALA A 9 5.71 -5.00 -12.49
N ALA A 10 5.90 -4.50 -13.71
CA ALA A 10 6.82 -3.40 -13.96
C ALA A 10 6.16 -2.08 -13.55
N SER A 11 6.85 -1.30 -12.73
CA SER A 11 6.39 -0.02 -12.20
C SER A 11 7.50 1.01 -12.38
N ALA A 12 7.21 2.15 -13.01
CA ALA A 12 8.18 3.22 -13.14
C ALA A 12 7.92 4.30 -12.08
N ILE A 13 8.93 4.63 -11.27
CA ILE A 13 8.93 5.81 -10.40
C ILE A 13 10.16 6.63 -10.76
N MET A 14 9.96 7.87 -11.23
CA MET A 14 11.03 8.83 -11.57
C MET A 14 12.07 8.30 -12.59
N GLY A 15 11.66 7.47 -13.56
CA GLY A 15 12.54 6.97 -14.62
C GLY A 15 13.37 5.74 -14.23
N VAL A 16 13.27 5.26 -12.98
CA VAL A 16 13.79 3.96 -12.56
C VAL A 16 12.67 2.93 -12.69
N MET A 17 12.96 1.83 -13.38
CA MET A 17 12.06 0.69 -13.47
C MET A 17 12.21 -0.15 -12.21
N TYR A 18 11.09 -0.42 -11.55
CA TYR A 18 11.00 -1.33 -10.43
C TYR A 18 10.21 -2.54 -10.88
N ALA A 19 10.72 -3.72 -10.55
CA ALA A 19 9.96 -4.96 -10.59
C ALA A 19 9.53 -5.30 -9.16
N ILE A 20 8.28 -5.68 -8.97
CA ILE A 20 7.73 -5.97 -7.64
C ILE A 20 7.06 -7.31 -7.63
N GLU A 21 7.41 -8.07 -6.60
CA GLU A 21 6.73 -9.29 -6.21
C GLU A 21 6.10 -9.04 -4.85
N ALA A 22 4.77 -9.06 -4.79
CA ALA A 22 4.01 -8.82 -3.56
C ALA A 22 3.11 -10.04 -3.28
N THR A 23 3.23 -10.56 -2.06
CA THR A 23 2.60 -11.78 -1.61
C THR A 23 2.00 -11.60 -0.21
N ASP A 24 1.14 -12.54 0.19
CA ASP A 24 0.70 -12.68 1.57
C ASP A 24 1.77 -13.42 2.42
N PRO A 25 1.58 -13.56 3.74
CA PRO A 25 2.54 -14.26 4.59
C PRO A 25 2.78 -15.74 4.25
N ASP A 26 1.89 -16.36 3.47
CA ASP A 26 2.00 -17.75 3.00
C ASP A 26 2.72 -17.83 1.63
N GLY A 27 3.25 -16.70 1.14
CA GLY A 27 3.92 -16.60 -0.16
C GLY A 27 2.98 -16.68 -1.36
N GLN A 28 1.66 -16.56 -1.15
CA GLN A 28 0.69 -16.58 -2.23
C GLN A 28 0.49 -15.18 -2.82
N PRO A 29 0.16 -15.05 -4.12
CA PRO A 29 -0.19 -13.78 -4.71
C PRO A 29 -1.33 -13.09 -3.94
N LEU A 30 -1.23 -11.77 -3.81
CA LEU A 30 -2.29 -10.96 -3.21
C LEU A 30 -3.57 -11.05 -4.04
N ASP A 31 -4.70 -11.29 -3.37
CA ASP A 31 -6.01 -11.42 -4.02
C ASP A 31 -7.13 -10.77 -3.18
N TRP A 32 -8.18 -10.30 -3.87
CA TRP A 32 -9.36 -9.71 -3.24
C TRP A 32 -10.05 -10.64 -2.24
N SER A 33 -10.10 -11.95 -2.52
CA SER A 33 -10.79 -12.92 -1.64
C SER A 33 -10.16 -13.03 -0.25
N LYS A 34 -8.89 -12.64 -0.12
CA LYS A 34 -8.13 -12.60 1.14
C LYS A 34 -8.09 -11.20 1.77
N SER A 35 -8.69 -10.21 1.12
CA SER A 35 -8.71 -8.83 1.59
C SER A 35 -9.80 -8.59 2.64
N VAL A 36 -9.56 -7.64 3.53
CA VAL A 36 -10.54 -7.15 4.50
C VAL A 36 -11.21 -5.92 3.92
N GLY A 37 -12.53 -5.97 3.77
CA GLY A 37 -13.33 -4.83 3.30
C GLY A 37 -13.39 -3.71 4.34
N LEU A 38 -13.18 -2.48 3.90
CA LEU A 38 -13.35 -1.27 4.69
C LEU A 38 -14.72 -0.63 4.42
N ASN A 39 -15.20 0.18 5.37
CA ASN A 39 -16.44 0.96 5.29
C ASN A 39 -16.49 2.01 4.15
N ILE A 40 -15.40 2.17 3.41
CA ILE A 40 -15.27 3.05 2.24
C ILE A 40 -15.31 2.30 0.90
N GLY A 41 -15.64 1.00 0.92
CA GLY A 41 -15.82 0.20 -0.30
C GLY A 41 -14.52 -0.25 -0.95
N ILE A 42 -13.42 -0.31 -0.20
CA ILE A 42 -12.12 -0.85 -0.65
C ILE A 42 -11.73 -2.07 0.17
N GLY A 43 -10.96 -2.97 -0.41
CA GLY A 43 -10.37 -4.11 0.27
C GLY A 43 -8.90 -3.84 0.57
N VAL A 44 -8.41 -4.32 1.71
CA VAL A 44 -6.98 -4.25 2.06
C VAL A 44 -6.45 -5.62 2.46
N ALA A 45 -5.29 -6.00 1.95
CA ALA A 45 -4.54 -7.14 2.46
C ALA A 45 -4.07 -6.82 3.89
N PRO A 46 -4.37 -7.65 4.91
CA PRO A 46 -3.96 -7.34 6.29
C PRO A 46 -2.44 -7.23 6.44
N GLU A 47 -1.70 -8.03 5.70
CA GLU A 47 -0.24 -8.06 5.69
C GLU A 47 0.26 -8.29 4.26
N ILE A 48 1.35 -7.63 3.90
CA ILE A 48 1.99 -7.72 2.59
C ILE A 48 3.48 -8.00 2.78
N HIS A 49 3.99 -9.02 2.11
CA HIS A 49 5.42 -9.30 1.99
C HIS A 49 5.83 -9.01 0.55
N ALA A 50 6.81 -8.14 0.37
CA ALA A 50 7.23 -7.73 -0.96
C ALA A 50 8.73 -7.68 -1.12
N VAL A 51 9.17 -7.99 -2.34
CA VAL A 51 10.53 -7.75 -2.83
C VAL A 51 10.44 -6.75 -3.96
N VAL A 52 11.18 -5.65 -3.84
CA VAL A 52 11.28 -4.59 -4.84
C VAL A 52 12.68 -4.61 -5.44
N TYR A 53 12.78 -4.98 -6.71
CA TYR A 53 14.04 -4.97 -7.45
C TYR A 53 14.28 -3.59 -8.06
N MET A 54 15.51 -3.08 -7.93
CA MET A 54 15.91 -1.76 -8.39
C MET A 54 16.96 -1.88 -9.48
N GLY A 55 16.67 -1.35 -10.68
CA GLY A 55 17.63 -1.32 -11.79
C GLY A 55 17.05 -1.86 -13.09
N ASP A 56 17.92 -2.07 -14.08
CA ASP A 56 17.52 -2.59 -15.39
C ASP A 56 17.49 -4.11 -15.39
N ARG A 57 16.48 -4.70 -16.02
CA ARG A 57 16.19 -6.14 -15.96
C ARG A 57 17.29 -7.01 -16.57
N ASP A 58 18.19 -6.40 -17.34
CA ASP A 58 19.31 -7.05 -18.01
C ASP A 58 20.56 -7.21 -17.13
N ASP A 59 20.54 -6.70 -15.88
CA ASP A 59 21.63 -6.91 -14.92
C ASP A 59 21.43 -8.20 -14.11
N ASP A 60 22.48 -9.03 -14.03
CA ASP A 60 22.42 -10.35 -13.37
C ASP A 60 22.23 -10.23 -11.84
N TYR A 61 22.55 -9.07 -11.26
CA TYR A 61 22.42 -8.80 -9.83
C TYR A 61 21.74 -7.46 -9.56
N LEU A 62 20.41 -7.48 -9.47
CA LEU A 62 19.64 -6.31 -9.09
C LEU A 62 19.54 -6.16 -7.57
N PRO A 63 19.92 -5.00 -7.02
CA PRO A 63 19.62 -4.68 -5.63
C PRO A 63 18.13 -4.88 -5.33
N ALA A 64 17.84 -5.51 -4.20
CA ALA A 64 16.50 -5.84 -3.77
C ALA A 64 16.17 -5.21 -2.42
N VAL A 65 14.98 -4.64 -2.30
CA VAL A 65 14.42 -4.15 -1.04
C VAL A 65 13.32 -5.11 -0.59
N HIS A 66 13.54 -5.75 0.55
CA HIS A 66 12.58 -6.62 1.21
C HIS A 66 11.73 -5.79 2.16
N ILE A 67 10.41 -5.79 1.98
CA ILE A 67 9.48 -5.02 2.80
C ILE A 67 8.38 -5.90 3.33
N ARG A 68 8.05 -5.71 4.62
CA ARG A 68 6.81 -6.23 5.20
C ARG A 68 5.95 -5.06 5.68
N LEU A 69 4.71 -5.03 5.22
CA LEU A 69 3.72 -4.03 5.63
C LEU A 69 2.58 -4.71 6.39
N LEU A 70 2.16 -4.10 7.49
CA LEU A 70 0.97 -4.50 8.24
C LEU A 70 -0.08 -3.38 8.14
N PHE A 71 -1.32 -3.71 7.79
CA PHE A 71 -2.41 -2.75 7.82
C PHE A 71 -2.88 -2.53 9.26
N ARG A 72 -2.65 -1.33 9.78
CA ARG A 72 -3.09 -0.96 11.12
C ARG A 72 -4.48 -0.34 11.03
N PHE A 73 -5.51 -1.14 11.27
CA PHE A 73 -6.92 -0.70 11.22
C PHE A 73 -7.22 0.48 12.14
N SER A 74 -6.58 0.55 13.31
CA SER A 74 -6.71 1.66 14.25
C SER A 74 -6.01 2.93 13.79
N GLU A 75 -5.30 2.92 12.66
CA GLU A 75 -4.71 4.09 11.99
C GLU A 75 -5.30 4.31 10.59
N GLY A 76 -5.85 3.27 9.97
CA GLY A 76 -6.40 3.30 8.61
C GLY A 76 -5.31 3.40 7.54
N ARG A 77 -4.12 2.84 7.79
CA ARG A 77 -2.97 2.85 6.87
C ARG A 77 -2.04 1.67 7.11
N TYR A 78 -1.19 1.38 6.12
CA TYR A 78 -0.08 0.44 6.29
C TYR A 78 1.06 1.04 7.10
N ILE A 79 1.68 0.20 7.93
CA ILE A 79 2.93 0.50 8.63
C ILE A 79 4.01 -0.52 8.21
N PRO A 80 5.25 -0.08 7.93
CA PRO A 80 6.34 -1.00 7.70
C PRO A 80 6.72 -1.68 9.02
N THR A 81 6.78 -3.01 9.02
CA THR A 81 7.26 -3.82 10.15
C THR A 81 8.67 -4.33 9.91
N PHE A 82 9.09 -4.40 8.65
CA PHE A 82 10.44 -4.77 8.23
C PHE A 82 10.82 -4.07 6.93
N VAL A 83 12.07 -3.61 6.84
CA VAL A 83 12.71 -3.12 5.63
C VAL A 83 14.15 -3.64 5.62
N GLY A 84 14.48 -4.46 4.63
CA GLY A 84 15.81 -5.01 4.40
C GLY A 84 16.31 -4.62 3.01
N TYR A 85 17.62 -4.45 2.87
CA TYR A 85 18.28 -4.16 1.60
C TYR A 85 19.28 -5.28 1.31
N GLU A 86 19.25 -5.81 0.10
CA GLU A 86 20.12 -6.87 -0.39
C GLU A 86 20.82 -6.42 -1.67
N ALA A 87 22.15 -6.48 -1.66
CA ALA A 87 23.01 -6.26 -2.83
C ALA A 87 24.34 -7.00 -2.62
N PRO A 88 25.13 -7.29 -3.68
CA PRO A 88 26.41 -7.99 -3.56
C PRO A 88 27.41 -7.26 -2.66
N ASP A 89 27.52 -5.95 -2.82
CA ASP A 89 28.35 -5.06 -2.01
C ASP A 89 27.45 -3.93 -1.49
N VAL A 90 27.08 -3.96 -0.21
CA VAL A 90 26.25 -2.92 0.40
C VAL A 90 27.14 -1.84 0.99
N ASP A 91 27.04 -0.62 0.46
CA ASP A 91 27.69 0.55 1.02
C ASP A 91 26.71 1.55 1.68
N GLY A 92 27.25 2.60 2.30
CA GLY A 92 26.41 3.63 2.94
C GLY A 92 25.67 4.56 1.96
N THR A 93 26.08 4.59 0.70
CA THR A 93 25.44 5.32 -0.40
C THR A 93 24.18 4.58 -0.85
N ASP A 94 24.26 3.26 -0.95
CA ASP A 94 23.15 2.38 -1.32
C ASP A 94 21.97 2.54 -0.36
N LEU A 95 22.24 2.47 0.95
CA LEU A 95 21.21 2.63 1.97
C LEU A 95 20.55 4.02 1.95
N ARG A 96 21.28 5.05 1.53
CA ARG A 96 20.72 6.42 1.37
C ARG A 96 19.88 6.57 0.11
N SER A 97 20.12 5.72 -0.90
CA SER A 97 19.32 5.71 -2.13
C SER A 97 17.92 5.11 -1.91
N VAL A 98 17.77 4.22 -0.92
CA VAL A 98 16.50 3.57 -0.61
C VAL A 98 15.48 4.58 -0.08
N ARG A 99 14.49 4.89 -0.91
CA ARG A 99 13.37 5.77 -0.54
C ARG A 99 12.26 4.96 0.10
N VAL A 100 12.45 4.59 1.38
CA VAL A 100 11.54 3.73 2.14
C VAL A 100 10.07 4.15 2.00
N ASN A 101 9.76 5.45 2.09
CA ASN A 101 8.38 5.93 1.96
C ASN A 101 7.78 5.67 0.58
N GLU A 102 8.56 5.79 -0.49
CA GLU A 102 8.11 5.52 -1.86
C GLU A 102 7.87 4.02 -2.04
N MET A 103 8.75 3.17 -1.48
CA MET A 103 8.58 1.73 -1.49
C MET A 103 7.35 1.27 -0.71
N VAL A 104 7.09 1.87 0.46
CA VAL A 104 5.88 1.59 1.25
C VAL A 104 4.63 1.96 0.45
N GLN A 105 4.58 3.13 -0.18
CA GLN A 105 3.44 3.55 -1.00
C GLN A 105 3.21 2.61 -2.18
N LEU A 106 4.30 2.25 -2.85
CA LEU A 106 4.30 1.35 -3.99
C LEU A 106 3.81 -0.04 -3.58
N VAL A 107 4.39 -0.67 -2.56
CA VAL A 107 3.96 -1.98 -2.06
C VAL A 107 2.52 -1.94 -1.53
N ALA A 108 2.14 -0.90 -0.78
CA ALA A 108 0.77 -0.75 -0.29
C ALA A 108 -0.25 -0.73 -1.43
N SER A 109 0.07 -0.11 -2.57
CA SER A 109 -0.82 -0.08 -3.74
C SER A 109 -1.10 -1.46 -4.35
N HIS A 110 -0.23 -2.45 -4.13
CA HIS A 110 -0.48 -3.83 -4.55
C HIS A 110 -1.44 -4.58 -3.62
N GLY A 111 -1.48 -4.24 -2.33
CA GLY A 111 -2.39 -4.83 -1.36
C GLY A 111 -3.66 -4.03 -1.09
N ILE A 112 -3.87 -2.91 -1.78
CA ILE A 112 -5.15 -2.18 -1.77
C ILE A 112 -5.92 -2.61 -3.00
N PHE A 113 -7.17 -2.97 -2.81
CA PHE A 113 -8.03 -3.40 -3.89
C PHE A 113 -9.24 -2.50 -4.00
N VAL A 114 -9.59 -2.19 -5.25
CA VAL A 114 -10.72 -1.33 -5.59
C VAL A 114 -11.58 -2.01 -6.65
N LYS A 115 -12.86 -1.69 -6.62
CA LYS A 115 -13.82 -2.10 -7.64
C LYS A 115 -14.34 -0.86 -8.35
N LEU A 116 -13.93 -0.69 -9.61
CA LEU A 116 -14.20 0.54 -10.37
C LEU A 116 -15.65 0.62 -10.85
N ASP A 117 -16.18 -0.51 -11.31
CA ASP A 117 -17.58 -0.67 -11.68
C ASP A 117 -18.18 -1.89 -10.96
N ARG A 118 -19.51 -1.92 -10.83
CA ARG A 118 -20.27 -3.03 -10.24
C ARG A 118 -19.99 -4.37 -10.91
N ASP A 119 -19.74 -4.34 -12.22
CA ASP A 119 -19.57 -5.56 -13.02
C ASP A 119 -18.08 -5.94 -13.21
N ASP A 120 -17.17 -5.03 -12.89
CA ASP A 120 -15.74 -5.30 -12.99
C ASP A 120 -15.24 -6.21 -11.86
N PRO A 121 -14.28 -7.10 -12.15
CA PRO A 121 -13.55 -7.78 -11.09
C PRO A 121 -12.76 -6.75 -10.27
N PRO A 122 -12.65 -6.93 -8.94
CA PRO A 122 -11.79 -6.09 -8.12
C PRO A 122 -10.34 -6.24 -8.58
N GLY A 123 -9.63 -5.12 -8.68
CA GLY A 123 -8.21 -5.07 -9.04
C GLY A 123 -7.39 -4.39 -7.96
N SER A 124 -6.09 -4.67 -7.91
CA SER A 124 -5.20 -3.90 -7.04
C SER A 124 -5.14 -2.45 -7.51
N LEU A 125 -4.85 -1.54 -6.59
CA LEU A 125 -4.76 -0.12 -6.86
C LEU A 125 -3.63 0.18 -7.85
N ALA A 126 -2.52 -0.54 -7.72
CA ALA A 126 -1.40 -0.53 -8.67
C ALA A 126 -1.84 -0.92 -10.09
N HIS A 127 -2.70 -1.94 -10.22
CA HIS A 127 -3.21 -2.37 -11.52
C HIS A 127 -4.21 -1.35 -12.10
N ALA A 128 -5.09 -0.81 -11.26
CA ALA A 128 -6.14 0.12 -11.69
C ALA A 128 -5.61 1.49 -12.13
N TYR A 129 -4.56 2.00 -11.48
CA TYR A 129 -4.07 3.37 -11.68
C TYR A 129 -2.56 3.50 -11.90
N GLY A 130 -1.85 2.38 -12.05
CA GLY A 130 -0.40 2.36 -12.23
C GLY A 130 0.38 2.62 -10.93
N SER A 131 1.67 2.91 -11.08
CA SER A 131 2.64 3.10 -9.99
C SER A 131 2.29 4.21 -9.01
N GLU A 132 1.57 5.23 -9.48
CA GLU A 132 1.13 6.35 -8.67
C GLU A 132 -0.14 6.03 -7.85
N GLY A 133 -0.87 4.97 -8.22
CA GLY A 133 -1.94 4.38 -7.42
C GLY A 133 -3.14 5.29 -7.13
N MET A 134 -3.39 6.35 -7.90
CA MET A 134 -4.49 7.29 -7.60
C MET A 134 -5.40 7.56 -8.80
N PRO A 135 -6.71 7.71 -8.57
CA PRO A 135 -7.65 8.05 -9.62
C PRO A 135 -7.38 9.46 -10.18
N SER A 136 -7.64 9.62 -11.47
CA SER A 136 -7.62 10.92 -12.15
C SER A 136 -9.02 11.28 -12.63
N PHE A 137 -9.47 12.48 -12.25
CA PHE A 137 -10.77 13.06 -12.58
C PHE A 137 -10.63 14.34 -13.40
N THR A 138 -9.47 14.53 -14.04
CA THR A 138 -9.19 15.68 -14.91
C THR A 138 -9.86 15.58 -16.28
N HIS A 139 -10.43 14.42 -16.60
CA HIS A 139 -11.12 14.14 -17.86
C HIS A 139 -12.53 13.56 -17.61
N GLY A 140 -13.36 13.54 -18.65
CA GLY A 140 -14.70 12.95 -18.62
C GLY A 140 -15.77 13.82 -17.94
N ASN A 141 -16.91 13.20 -17.63
CA ASN A 141 -18.09 13.92 -17.14
C ASN A 141 -17.87 14.58 -15.77
N LEU A 142 -17.10 13.96 -14.88
CA LEU A 142 -16.81 14.54 -13.57
C LEU A 142 -15.93 15.79 -13.69
N ALA A 143 -14.97 15.82 -14.61
CA ALA A 143 -14.15 17.00 -14.88
C ALA A 143 -15.01 18.19 -15.34
N LYS A 144 -16.01 17.93 -16.20
CA LYS A 144 -16.98 18.95 -16.62
C LYS A 144 -17.79 19.48 -15.44
N THR A 145 -18.35 18.59 -14.61
CA THR A 145 -19.07 19.00 -13.38
C THR A 145 -18.18 19.80 -12.42
N VAL A 146 -16.92 19.40 -12.25
CA VAL A 146 -15.93 20.13 -11.45
C VAL A 146 -15.73 21.55 -11.96
N LYS A 147 -15.63 21.72 -13.28
CA LYS A 147 -15.46 23.03 -13.93
C LYS A 147 -16.72 23.91 -13.84
N ASP A 148 -17.88 23.32 -14.10
CA ASP A 148 -19.13 24.06 -14.27
C ASP A 148 -19.82 24.38 -12.92
N GLU A 149 -19.75 23.46 -11.95
CA GLU A 149 -20.51 23.53 -10.70
C GLU A 149 -19.62 23.68 -9.45
N GLY A 150 -18.32 23.41 -9.57
CA GLY A 150 -17.39 23.44 -8.44
C GLY A 150 -17.70 22.37 -7.37
N PRO A 151 -17.43 22.64 -6.07
CA PRO A 151 -17.55 21.64 -5.01
C PRO A 151 -19.01 21.45 -4.56
N ASN A 152 -19.80 20.77 -5.39
CA ASN A 152 -21.15 20.28 -5.05
C ASN A 152 -21.09 18.94 -4.29
N GLY A 153 -22.23 18.42 -3.82
CA GLY A 153 -22.28 17.18 -3.04
C GLY A 153 -21.70 15.95 -3.76
N ARG A 154 -21.88 15.85 -5.08
CA ARG A 154 -21.32 14.75 -5.89
C ARG A 154 -19.80 14.84 -5.99
N VAL A 155 -19.26 16.02 -6.25
CA VAL A 155 -17.80 16.28 -6.33
C VAL A 155 -17.16 16.03 -4.97
N LEU A 156 -17.77 16.51 -3.88
CA LEU A 156 -17.24 16.31 -2.53
C LEU A 156 -17.15 14.83 -2.14
N LYS A 157 -18.08 13.97 -2.59
CA LYS A 157 -17.96 12.51 -2.37
C LYS A 157 -16.71 11.92 -3.03
N HIS A 158 -16.36 12.34 -4.24
CA HIS A 158 -15.14 11.88 -4.91
C HIS A 158 -13.87 12.45 -4.26
N VAL A 159 -13.93 13.69 -3.76
CA VAL A 159 -12.85 14.28 -2.95
C VAL A 159 -12.60 13.44 -1.70
N VAL A 160 -13.67 13.05 -0.99
CA VAL A 160 -13.57 12.19 0.20
C VAL A 160 -12.99 10.83 -0.14
N PHE A 161 -13.49 10.17 -1.18
CA PHE A 161 -12.97 8.89 -1.64
C PHE A 161 -11.47 8.97 -1.95
N THR A 162 -11.05 9.97 -2.73
CA THR A 162 -9.62 10.18 -3.06
C THR A 162 -8.77 10.42 -1.81
N TYR A 163 -9.27 11.23 -0.88
CA TYR A 163 -8.58 11.53 0.37
C TYR A 163 -8.38 10.27 1.22
N GLN A 164 -9.42 9.47 1.39
CA GLN A 164 -9.40 8.24 2.19
C GLN A 164 -8.54 7.17 1.53
N LEU A 165 -8.64 7.03 0.21
CA LEU A 165 -7.80 6.10 -0.55
C LEU A 165 -6.32 6.48 -0.44
N ALA A 166 -5.98 7.77 -0.54
CA ALA A 166 -4.63 8.26 -0.33
C ALA A 166 -4.13 8.00 1.09
N GLN A 167 -4.98 8.17 2.10
CA GLN A 167 -4.64 7.85 3.48
C GLN A 167 -4.29 6.35 3.65
N VAL A 168 -5.10 5.47 3.05
CA VAL A 168 -4.88 4.02 3.11
C VAL A 168 -3.61 3.60 2.35
N ALA A 169 -3.33 4.25 1.22
CA ALA A 169 -2.12 4.07 0.42
C ALA A 169 -0.87 4.77 1.00
N SER A 170 -0.94 5.34 2.20
CA SER A 170 0.16 6.10 2.83
C SER A 170 0.69 7.25 1.96
N GLN A 171 -0.17 7.84 1.13
CA GLN A 171 0.13 9.00 0.29
C GLN A 171 -0.35 10.31 0.94
N PRO A 172 0.26 11.48 0.62
CA PRO A 172 -0.20 12.77 1.13
C PRO A 172 -1.62 13.11 0.61
N PRO A 173 -2.68 13.11 1.44
CA PRO A 173 -4.05 13.14 0.94
C PRO A 173 -4.43 14.44 0.21
N VAL A 174 -3.89 15.57 0.65
CA VAL A 174 -4.12 16.88 0.00
C VAL A 174 -3.51 16.89 -1.40
N LYS A 175 -2.30 16.33 -1.57
CA LYS A 175 -1.65 16.25 -2.88
C LYS A 175 -2.36 15.28 -3.81
N ALA A 176 -2.87 14.16 -3.29
CA ALA A 176 -3.69 13.23 -4.06
C ALA A 176 -4.96 13.91 -4.60
N VAL A 177 -5.70 14.63 -3.75
CA VAL A 177 -6.87 15.42 -4.18
C VAL A 177 -6.47 16.52 -5.17
N GLN A 178 -5.36 17.22 -4.92
CA GLN A 178 -4.85 18.24 -5.83
C GLN A 178 -4.65 17.67 -7.24
N LYS A 179 -3.94 16.53 -7.34
CA LYS A 179 -3.60 15.88 -8.61
C LYS A 179 -4.83 15.29 -9.30
N ALA A 180 -5.66 14.54 -8.56
CA ALA A 180 -6.84 13.87 -9.09
C ALA A 180 -7.81 14.86 -9.75
N PHE A 181 -7.96 16.07 -9.19
CA PHE A 181 -8.90 17.07 -9.67
C PHE A 181 -8.27 18.23 -10.47
N GLY A 182 -6.95 18.24 -10.66
CA GLY A 182 -6.25 19.33 -11.35
C GLY A 182 -6.40 20.69 -10.63
N LEU A 183 -6.39 20.69 -9.30
CA LEU A 183 -6.61 21.88 -8.47
C LEU A 183 -5.30 22.52 -8.02
N THR A 184 -5.37 23.75 -7.50
CA THR A 184 -4.30 24.28 -6.65
C THR A 184 -4.38 23.64 -5.26
N GLU A 185 -3.24 23.57 -4.56
CA GLU A 185 -3.19 23.00 -3.20
C GLU A 185 -4.17 23.70 -2.23
N ARG A 186 -4.25 25.04 -2.30
CA ARG A 186 -5.20 25.83 -1.51
C ARG A 186 -6.66 25.46 -1.79
N THR A 187 -7.01 25.25 -3.05
CA THR A 187 -8.37 24.85 -3.44
C THR A 187 -8.69 23.43 -2.99
N ALA A 188 -7.75 22.48 -3.15
CA ALA A 188 -7.89 21.11 -2.66
C ALA A 188 -8.11 21.08 -1.14
N ALA A 189 -7.30 21.81 -0.36
CA ALA A 189 -7.46 21.92 1.08
C ALA A 189 -8.83 22.51 1.48
N ARG A 190 -9.31 23.54 0.77
CA ARG A 190 -10.63 24.13 0.99
C ARG A 190 -11.76 23.13 0.68
N TRP A 191 -11.63 22.31 -0.35
CA TRP A 191 -12.63 21.31 -0.71
C TRP A 191 -12.68 20.18 0.32
N ILE A 192 -11.52 19.72 0.80
CA ILE A 192 -11.39 18.78 1.91
C ILE A 192 -12.07 19.35 3.17
N ALA A 193 -11.84 20.61 3.51
CA ALA A 193 -12.50 21.26 4.65
C ALA A 193 -14.02 21.32 4.48
N LYS A 194 -14.52 21.64 3.28
CA LYS A 194 -15.96 21.64 2.98
C LYS A 194 -16.57 20.24 3.12
N ALA A 195 -15.88 19.20 2.66
CA ALA A 195 -16.32 17.81 2.84
C ALA A 195 -16.38 17.40 4.32
N LYS A 196 -15.39 17.82 5.13
CA LYS A 196 -15.40 17.61 6.59
C LYS A 196 -16.58 18.32 7.25
N GLN A 197 -16.81 19.59 6.92
CA GLN A 197 -17.95 20.37 7.45
C GLN A 197 -19.30 19.77 7.08
N ALA A 198 -19.39 19.12 5.91
CA ALA A 198 -20.58 18.41 5.46
C ALA A 198 -20.76 17.02 6.12
N GLY A 199 -19.87 16.61 7.03
CA GLY A 199 -19.94 15.31 7.69
C GLY A 199 -19.69 14.11 6.76
N LEU A 200 -19.09 14.33 5.60
CA LEU A 200 -18.85 13.28 4.61
C LEU A 200 -17.60 12.45 4.91
N MET A 201 -16.68 12.97 5.73
CA MET A 201 -15.44 12.26 6.06
C MET A 201 -15.69 11.20 7.12
N VAL A 202 -15.47 9.96 6.71
CA VAL A 202 -15.47 8.80 7.60
C VAL A 202 -14.03 8.31 7.74
N ARG A 203 -13.69 7.75 8.89
CA ARG A 203 -12.40 7.07 9.03
C ARG A 203 -12.47 5.72 8.27
N PRO A 204 -11.45 5.36 7.47
CA PRO A 204 -11.35 4.00 6.94
C PRO A 204 -11.22 3.00 8.09
N SER A 205 -12.19 2.11 8.24
CA SER A 205 -12.21 1.05 9.26
C SER A 205 -12.95 -0.18 8.75
N VAL A 206 -12.76 -1.32 9.42
CA VAL A 206 -13.56 -2.51 9.16
C VAL A 206 -15.01 -2.25 9.63
N PRO A 207 -16.03 -2.60 8.84
CA PRO A 207 -17.42 -2.51 9.28
C PRO A 207 -17.66 -3.27 10.59
N GLY A 208 -18.38 -2.66 11.52
CA GLY A 208 -18.63 -3.18 12.87
C GLY A 208 -17.50 -2.93 13.88
N TRP A 209 -16.37 -2.38 13.44
CA TRP A 209 -15.25 -1.99 14.30
C TRP A 209 -15.22 -0.49 14.59
N GLU A 210 -16.22 0.27 14.14
CA GLU A 210 -16.31 1.72 14.33
C GLU A 210 -16.30 2.08 15.83
N HIS A 211 -16.90 1.23 16.66
CA HIS A 211 -16.96 1.38 18.11
C HIS A 211 -15.64 1.04 18.83
N LEU A 212 -14.74 0.27 18.19
CA LEU A 212 -13.44 -0.11 18.75
C LEU A 212 -12.33 0.91 18.45
N ALA A 213 -12.54 1.79 17.46
CA ALA A 213 -11.63 2.92 17.22
C ALA A 213 -11.64 3.92 18.38
N GLU A 214 -12.78 4.05 19.07
CA GLU A 214 -12.87 4.74 20.37
C GLU A 214 -12.11 3.99 21.48
N SER A 215 -11.87 2.69 21.30
CA SER A 215 -11.15 1.80 22.22
C SER A 215 -9.66 1.64 21.84
N SER A 216 -9.04 2.66 21.26
CA SER A 216 -7.59 2.70 21.01
C SER A 216 -6.79 2.39 22.29
N ASP A 217 -7.31 2.83 23.43
CA ASP A 217 -6.75 2.54 24.76
C ASP A 217 -6.85 1.05 25.13
N PHE A 218 -7.91 0.35 24.73
CA PHE A 218 -8.08 -1.09 24.97
C PHE A 218 -7.09 -1.93 24.13
N ILE A 219 -6.81 -1.52 22.89
CA ILE A 219 -5.80 -2.18 22.06
C ILE A 219 -4.40 -1.92 22.63
N ARG A 220 -4.12 -0.69 23.08
CA ARG A 220 -2.87 -0.31 23.74
C ARG A 220 -2.68 -1.09 25.04
N GLU A 221 -3.73 -1.23 25.84
CA GLU A 221 -3.75 -2.00 27.09
C GLU A 221 -3.56 -3.51 26.87
N ARG A 222 -4.01 -4.08 25.75
CA ARG A 222 -3.70 -5.48 25.39
C ARG A 222 -2.26 -5.67 24.93
N VAL A 223 -1.71 -4.70 24.19
CA VAL A 223 -0.29 -4.72 23.78
C VAL A 223 0.62 -4.54 25.00
N ASP A 224 0.28 -3.63 25.90
CA ASP A 224 1.02 -3.39 27.15
C ASP A 224 0.93 -4.60 28.11
N ARG A 225 -0.17 -5.37 28.06
CA ARG A 225 -0.30 -6.67 28.74
C ARG A 225 0.42 -7.83 28.06
N GLY A 226 1.06 -7.60 26.90
CA GLY A 226 1.75 -8.64 26.15
C GLY A 226 0.82 -9.66 25.46
N GLU A 227 -0.47 -9.35 25.33
CA GLU A 227 -1.51 -10.23 24.79
C GLU A 227 -1.70 -10.05 23.26
N GLY A 228 -0.66 -9.58 22.56
CA GLY A 228 -0.67 -9.22 21.14
C GLY A 228 0.07 -10.24 20.25
N LEU A 229 -0.54 -10.50 19.08
CA LEU A 229 -0.28 -11.51 18.05
C LEU A 229 1.14 -11.65 17.44
N ILE A 230 2.18 -11.05 18.01
CA ILE A 230 3.55 -11.19 17.49
C ILE A 230 4.28 -12.19 18.38
N ARG A 231 4.39 -13.45 17.92
CA ARG A 231 5.55 -14.27 18.32
C ARG A 231 6.77 -13.43 17.98
N ARG A 232 7.54 -13.02 18.99
CA ARG A 232 8.83 -12.37 18.78
C ARG A 232 9.61 -13.24 17.79
N PHE A 233 9.92 -12.68 16.63
CA PHE A 233 10.86 -13.30 15.70
C PHE A 233 12.18 -13.45 16.46
N ASN A 234 12.58 -14.70 16.72
CA ASN A 234 13.89 -15.00 17.25
C ASN A 234 14.84 -15.14 16.05
N PRO A 235 15.75 -14.19 15.80
CA PRO A 235 16.67 -14.28 14.67
C PRO A 235 17.58 -15.52 14.72
N ASP A 236 17.68 -16.18 15.88
CA ASP A 236 18.49 -17.39 16.06
C ASP A 236 17.80 -18.68 15.57
N GLU A 237 16.49 -18.67 15.27
CA GLU A 237 15.78 -19.88 14.79
C GLU A 237 16.12 -20.29 13.34
N HIS A 238 16.91 -19.51 12.61
CA HIS A 238 17.34 -19.82 11.23
C HIS A 238 18.83 -20.15 11.06
N GLN A 239 19.61 -20.28 12.14
CA GLN A 239 21.03 -20.69 12.03
C GLN A 239 21.25 -22.23 12.02
N GLY A 240 20.17 -23.03 11.96
CA GLY A 240 20.24 -24.49 12.02
C GLY A 240 20.03 -25.23 10.70
N ALA A 241 20.16 -24.57 9.54
CA ALA A 241 20.19 -25.28 8.25
C ALA A 241 21.61 -25.80 8.01
N ASP A 242 21.86 -27.00 8.54
CA ASP A 242 23.02 -27.84 8.33
C ASP A 242 23.24 -28.07 6.82
N PHE A 243 24.10 -27.27 6.20
CA PHE A 243 24.59 -27.53 4.85
C PHE A 243 25.55 -28.71 4.93
N GLY A 244 25.02 -29.90 4.72
CA GLY A 244 25.80 -31.13 4.66
C GLY A 244 26.97 -30.99 3.70
N GLU A 245 28.19 -31.15 4.25
CA GLU A 245 29.41 -31.37 3.50
C GLU A 245 29.25 -32.59 2.59
N HIS A 246 29.11 -32.36 1.29
CA HIS A 246 29.41 -33.38 0.30
C HIS A 246 30.93 -33.53 0.21
N GLN A 247 31.46 -34.48 0.97
CA GLN A 247 32.76 -35.09 0.69
C GLN A 247 32.66 -35.80 -0.68
N ALA A 248 33.47 -35.36 -1.63
CA ALA A 248 33.83 -36.14 -2.79
C ALA A 248 35.12 -36.90 -2.46
N GLU A 249 34.99 -38.19 -2.20
CA GLU A 249 36.08 -39.16 -2.27
C GLU A 249 36.28 -39.58 -3.75
N ASP A 250 37.57 -39.61 -4.15
CA ASP A 250 38.26 -40.27 -5.28
C ASP A 250 37.53 -40.57 -6.61
#